data_AF-A0A386WUY9-F1
#
_entry.id   AF-A0A386WUY9-F1
#
_cell.length_a   1.000
_cell.length_b   1.000
_cell.length_c   1.000
_cell.angle_alpha   90.00
_cell.angle_beta   90.00
_cell.angle_gamma   90.00
#
_symmetry.space_group_name_H-M   'P 1'
#
loop_
_entity.id
_entity.type
_entity.pdbx_description
1 polymer ?
#
loop_
_entity_poly.entity_id
_entity_poly.type
_entity_poly.pdbx_seq_one_letter_code
_entity_poly.pdbx_strand_id
1 'polypeptide(L)' 'MLTDAEHTAMDLTAQLWNTLSAIADNGPARPGDLAELATHIHAIQHAILAQAAARAHPDRYRLMGGHPMQGVRIAGRTVP' A
#
# COMPACT_ATOMS: atom_id res chain seq x y z
N MET A 1 -9.79 -4.80 -8.39
CA MET A 1 -10.58 -5.03 -7.16
C MET A 1 -9.62 -5.40 -6.06
N LEU A 2 -9.80 -4.88 -4.85
CA LEU A 2 -8.95 -5.23 -3.70
C LEU A 2 -9.21 -6.68 -3.28
N THR A 3 -8.20 -7.34 -2.72
CA THR A 3 -8.38 -8.63 -2.04
C THR A 3 -8.91 -8.42 -0.62
N ASP A 4 -9.40 -9.49 0.01
CA ASP A 4 -9.84 -9.45 1.42
C ASP A 4 -8.73 -8.98 2.36
N ALA A 5 -7.49 -9.41 2.09
CA ALA A 5 -6.32 -8.98 2.86
C ALA A 5 -6.05 -7.47 2.71
N GLU A 6 -6.25 -6.91 1.52
CA GLU A 6 -6.08 -5.47 1.29
C GLU A 6 -7.22 -4.65 1.89
N HIS A 7 -8.45 -5.14 1.82
CA HIS A 7 -9.57 -4.55 2.56
C HIS A 7 -9.31 -4.55 4.06
N THR A 8 -8.87 -5.69 4.61
CA THR A 8 -8.49 -5.81 6.03
C THR A 8 -7.38 -4.81 6.39
N ALA A 9 -6.35 -4.68 5.54
CA ALA A 9 -5.28 -3.72 5.77
C ALA A 9 -5.80 -2.27 5.76
N MET A 10 -6.69 -1.92 4.84
CA MET A 10 -7.33 -0.60 4.82
C MET A 10 -8.12 -0.32 6.10
N ASP A 11 -8.93 -1.27 6.57
CA ASP A 11 -9.70 -1.11 7.80
C ASP A 11 -8.79 -0.92 9.03
N LEU A 12 -7.67 -1.64 9.08
CA LEU A 12 -6.67 -1.48 10.14
C LEU A 12 -6.01 -0.09 10.08
N THR A 13 -5.75 0.48 8.90
CA THR A 13 -5.23 1.87 8.82
C THR A 13 -6.22 2.89 9.35
N ALA A 14 -7.53 2.70 9.13
CA ALA A 14 -8.56 3.58 9.68
C ALA A 14 -8.67 3.46 11.21
N GLN A 15 -8.61 2.24 11.74
CA GLN A 15 -8.58 2.00 13.19
C GLN A 15 -7.33 2.60 13.85
N LEU A 16 -6.17 2.50 13.18
CA LEU A 16 -4.93 3.11 13.63
C LEU A 16 -5.05 4.63 13.67
N TRP A 17 -5.62 5.26 12.64
CA TRP A 17 -5.87 6.71 12.62
C TRP A 17 -6.71 7.16 13.82
N ASN A 18 -7.80 6.45 14.13
CA ASN A 18 -8.65 6.79 15.27
C ASN A 18 -7.87 6.73 16.59
N THR A 19 -7.06 5.69 16.77
CA THR A 19 -6.20 5.51 17.95
C THR A 19 -5.16 6.63 18.05
N LEU A 20 -4.45 6.92 16.97
CA LEU A 20 -3.42 7.97 16.93
C LEU A 20 -4.01 9.36 17.18
N SER A 21 -5.18 9.64 16.61
CA SER A 21 -5.89 10.90 16.83
C SER A 21 -6.31 11.07 18.29
N ALA A 22 -6.67 9.98 18.97
CA ALA A 22 -7.00 10.02 20.39
C ALA A 22 -5.78 10.18 21.31
N ILE A 23 -4.60 9.73 20.86
CA ILE A 23 -3.32 9.89 21.59
C ILE A 23 -2.79 11.31 21.48
N ALA A 24 -2.95 11.96 20.32
CA ALA A 24 -2.53 13.34 20.14
C ALA A 24 -3.22 14.26 21.17
N ASP A 25 -2.48 15.22 21.71
CA ASP A 25 -3.01 16.16 22.71
C ASP A 25 -4.02 17.14 22.09
N ASN A 26 -4.81 17.83 22.92
CA ASN A 26 -5.79 18.84 22.51
C ASN A 26 -5.23 20.28 22.46
N GLY A 27 -3.90 20.42 22.43
CA GLY A 27 -3.21 21.70 22.40
C GLY A 27 -3.27 22.41 21.04
N PRO A 28 -2.74 23.65 20.96
CA PRO A 28 -2.73 24.47 19.75
C PRO A 28 -2.02 23.83 18.55
N ALA A 29 -1.06 22.93 18.79
CA ALA A 29 -0.32 22.23 17.75
C ALA A 29 -1.09 21.07 17.11
N ARG A 30 -2.19 20.60 17.73
CA ARG A 30 -2.94 19.41 17.32
C ARG A 30 -3.27 19.36 15.82
N PRO A 31 -3.74 20.43 15.15
CA PRO A 31 -4.04 20.36 13.72
C PRO A 31 -2.81 20.03 12.87
N GLY A 32 -1.64 20.54 13.24
CA GLY A 32 -0.36 20.24 12.59
C GLY A 32 0.05 18.79 12.81
N ASP A 33 0.02 18.34 14.07
CA ASP A 33 0.36 16.96 14.43
C ASP A 33 -0.55 15.94 13.72
N LEU A 34 -1.85 16.22 13.65
CA LEU A 34 -2.81 15.37 12.92
C LEU A 34 -2.53 15.35 11.41
N ALA A 35 -2.11 16.48 10.82
CA ALA A 35 -1.74 16.53 9.41
C ALA A 35 -0.47 15.71 9.10
N GLU A 36 0.52 15.76 9.99
CA GLU A 36 1.72 14.93 9.90
C GLU A 36 1.37 13.44 10.02
N LEU A 37 0.54 13.06 11.00
CA LEU A 37 0.05 11.68 11.17
C LEU A 37 -0.73 11.20 9.95
N ALA A 38 -1.61 12.04 9.38
CA ALA A 38 -2.39 11.71 8.19
C ALA A 38 -1.48 11.40 6.99
N THR A 39 -0.36 12.12 6.84
CA THR A 39 0.62 11.87 5.78
C THR A 39 1.18 10.45 5.85
N HIS A 40 1.48 9.96 7.05
CA HIS A 40 1.97 8.59 7.25
C HIS A 40 0.88 7.53 7.00
N ILE A 41 -0.36 7.78 7.44
CA ILE A 41 -1.50 6.90 7.16
C ILE A 41 -1.74 6.78 5.65
N HIS A 42 -1.76 7.91 4.94
CA HIS A 42 -1.90 7.91 3.48
C HIS A 42 -0.78 7.16 2.78
N ALA A 43 0.47 7.24 3.26
CA ALA A 43 1.57 6.49 2.68
C ALA A 43 1.35 4.97 2.77
N ILE A 44 0.81 4.47 3.89
CA ILE A 44 0.47 3.05 4.06
C ILE A 44 -0.68 2.67 3.13
N GLN A 45 -1.74 3.47 3.08
CA GLN A 45 -2.89 3.24 2.18
C GLN A 45 -2.46 3.22 0.71
N HIS A 46 -1.58 4.14 0.29
CA HIS A 46 -0.99 4.13 -1.05
C HIS A 46 -0.20 2.86 -1.32
N ALA A 47 0.59 2.36 -0.36
CA ALA A 47 1.34 1.11 -0.55
C ALA A 47 0.40 -0.09 -0.79
N ILE A 48 -0.73 -0.15 -0.07
CA ILE A 48 -1.77 -1.18 -0.25
C ILE A 48 -2.39 -1.06 -1.65
N LEU A 49 -2.86 0.13 -2.04
CA LEU A 49 -3.47 0.35 -3.36
C LEU A 49 -2.49 0.08 -4.51
N ALA A 50 -1.22 0.40 -4.33
CA ALA A 50 -0.18 0.11 -5.31
C ALA A 50 -0.03 -1.39 -5.57
N GLN A 51 -0.20 -2.25 -4.56
CA GLN A 51 -0.19 -3.71 -4.78
C GLN A 51 -1.39 -4.17 -5.60
N ALA A 52 -2.57 -3.61 -5.32
CA ALA A 52 -3.76 -3.89 -6.11
C ALA A 52 -3.60 -3.45 -7.57
N ALA A 53 -3.03 -2.26 -7.80
CA ALA A 53 -2.71 -1.77 -9.13
C ALA A 53 -1.69 -2.67 -9.85
N ALA A 54 -0.65 -3.13 -9.15
CA ALA A 54 0.35 -4.04 -9.70
C ALA A 54 -0.21 -5.41 -10.08
N ARG A 55 -1.18 -5.95 -9.33
CA ARG A 55 -1.86 -7.20 -9.73
C ARG A 55 -2.81 -7.00 -10.89
N ALA A 56 -3.47 -5.84 -10.98
CA ALA A 56 -4.40 -5.53 -12.07
C ALA A 56 -3.68 -5.18 -13.39
N HIS A 57 -2.51 -4.56 -13.30
CA HIS A 57 -1.73 -4.08 -14.44
C HIS A 57 -0.23 -4.43 -14.29
N PRO A 58 0.12 -5.73 -14.35
CA PRO A 58 1.48 -6.21 -14.09
C PRO A 58 2.51 -5.76 -15.15
N ASP A 59 2.06 -5.33 -16.32
CA ASP A 59 2.88 -4.74 -17.39
C ASP A 59 3.23 -3.27 -17.14
N ARG A 60 2.48 -2.59 -16.28
CA ARG A 60 2.64 -1.16 -15.96
C ARG A 60 3.25 -0.91 -14.60
N TYR A 61 2.94 -1.76 -13.61
CA TYR A 61 3.38 -1.55 -12.23
C TYR A 61 4.01 -2.82 -11.66
N ARG A 62 5.02 -2.64 -10.82
CA ARG A 62 5.73 -3.74 -10.17
C ARG A 62 5.03 -4.16 -8.88
N LEU A 63 4.77 -5.46 -8.74
CA LEU A 63 4.35 -6.06 -7.47
C LEU A 63 5.53 -6.08 -6.49
N MET A 64 5.34 -5.55 -5.29
CA MET A 64 6.38 -5.53 -4.26
C MET A 64 6.65 -6.96 -3.77
N GLY A 65 7.91 -7.34 -3.64
CA GLY A 65 8.30 -8.71 -3.33
C GLY A 65 8.02 -9.73 -4.45
N GLY A 66 7.22 -9.37 -5.46
CA GLY A 66 7.07 -10.15 -6.68
C GLY A 66 8.35 -10.12 -7.50
N HIS A 67 8.82 -11.29 -7.93
CA HIS A 67 9.92 -11.35 -8.89
C HIS A 67 9.44 -10.68 -10.18
N PRO A 68 10.18 -9.70 -10.72
CA PRO A 68 9.88 -9.21 -12.06
C PRO A 68 10.11 -10.39 -13.02
N MET A 69 9.05 -10.84 -13.69
CA MET A 69 9.13 -11.64 -14.93
C MET A 69 9.81 -13.02 -14.84
N GLN A 70 9.06 -14.09 -14.55
CA GLN A 70 9.23 -15.33 -15.35
C GLN A 70 8.54 -15.08 -16.70
N GLY A 71 9.22 -14.37 -17.60
CA GLY A 71 8.60 -13.92 -18.84
C GLY A 71 9.51 -13.26 -19.86
N VAL A 72 10.83 -13.22 -19.62
CA VAL A 72 11.77 -12.93 -20.69
C VAL A 72 11.99 -14.22 -21.48
N ARG A 73 11.13 -14.48 -22.48
CA ARG A 73 11.49 -15.40 -23.57
C ARG A 73 12.42 -14.65 -24.52
N ILE A 74 13.73 -14.71 -24.28
CA ILE A 74 14.71 -14.42 -25.33
C ILE A 74 14.85 -15.70 -26.17
N ALA A 75 14.39 -15.62 -27.42
CA ALA A 75 14.67 -16.57 -28.49
C ALA A 75 14.40 -18.05 -28.18
N GLY A 76 13.13 -18.43 -28.09
CA GLY A 76 12.58 -19.62 -28.76
C GLY A 76 13.34 -20.96 -28.72
N ARG A 77 14.01 -21.34 -27.63
CA ARG A 77 14.60 -22.68 -27.55
C ARG A 77 14.48 -23.29 -26.16
N THR A 78 13.75 -24.40 -26.10
CA THR A 78 13.81 -25.36 -25.01
C THR A 78 14.91 -26.37 -25.34
N VAL A 79 15.82 -26.62 -24.41
CA VAL A 79 16.87 -27.65 -24.46
C VAL A 79 16.75 -28.39 -23.12
N PRO A 80 16.88 -29.74 -23.10
CA PRO A 80 16.17 -30.62 -22.16
C PRO A 80 16.43 -30.39 -20.68
#